data_AF-A0A2H6AWK5-F1
#
_entry.id   AF-A0A2H6AWK5-F1
#
_cell.length_a   1.000
_cell.length_b   1.000
_cell.length_c   1.000
_cell.angle_alpha   90.00
_cell.angle_beta   90.00
_cell.angle_gamma   90.00
#
_symmetry.space_group_name_H-M   'P 1'
#
loop_
_entity.id
_entity.type
_entity.pdbx_description
1 polymer ?
#
loop_
_entity_poly.entity_id
_entity_poly.type
_entity_poly.pdbx_seq_one_letter_code
_entity_poly.pdbx_strand_id
1 'polypeptide(L)' 'MDPEQIARAVFELLNEKITRGEIEDVRRSLPKHIRELWPEG' A
#
# COMPACT_ATOMS: atom_id res chain seq x y z
N MET A 1 -18.80 -4.37 -5.16
CA MET A 1 -17.42 -4.60 -4.68
C MET A 1 -16.87 -3.23 -4.34
N ASP A 2 -16.36 -3.05 -3.12
CA ASP A 2 -15.92 -1.74 -2.66
C ASP A 2 -14.49 -1.43 -3.17
N PRO A 3 -14.26 -0.33 -3.91
CA PRO A 3 -12.95 -0.03 -4.49
C PRO A 3 -11.84 0.17 -3.44
N GLU A 4 -12.17 0.73 -2.29
CA GLU A 4 -11.21 0.93 -1.20
C GLU A 4 -10.78 -0.42 -0.63
N GLN A 5 -11.72 -1.34 -0.41
CA GLN A 5 -11.44 -2.70 0.03
C GLN A 5 -10.51 -3.45 -0.94
N ILE A 6 -10.71 -3.29 -2.25
CA ILE A 6 -9.83 -3.89 -3.26
C ILE A 6 -8.42 -3.28 -3.19
N ALA A 7 -8.32 -1.95 -3.08
CA ALA A 7 -7.03 -1.28 -2.98
C ALA A 7 -6.24 -1.73 -1.73
N ARG A 8 -6.92 -1.84 -0.57
CA ARG A 8 -6.31 -2.35 0.67
C ARG A 8 -5.76 -3.76 0.52
N ALA A 9 -6.52 -4.67 -0.12
CA ALA A 9 -6.06 -6.04 -0.37
C ALA A 9 -4.81 -6.08 -1.27
N VAL A 10 -4.72 -5.19 -2.26
CA VAL A 10 -3.51 -5.07 -3.09
C VAL A 10 -2.34 -4.53 -2.27
N PHE A 11 -2.55 -3.54 -1.41
CA PHE A 11 -1.49 -2.98 -0.56
C PHE A 11 -0.97 -3.99 0.47
N GLU A 12 -1.85 -4.82 1.03
CA GLU A 12 -1.45 -5.97 1.87
C GLU A 12 -0.57 -6.95 1.09
N LEU A 13 -0.99 -7.34 -0.13
CA LEU A 13 -0.20 -8.23 -0.97
C LEU A 13 1.17 -7.63 -1.30
N LEU A 14 1.24 -6.34 -1.61
CA LEU A 14 2.52 -5.68 -1.92
C LEU A 14 3.45 -5.66 -0.69
N ASN A 15 2.92 -5.43 0.51
CA ASN A 15 3.71 -5.48 1.76
C ASN A 15 4.31 -6.88 2.00
N GLU A 16 3.61 -7.95 1.66
CA GLU A 16 4.12 -9.31 1.85
C GLU A 16 5.13 -9.75 0.79
N LYS A 17 5.04 -9.20 -0.43
CA LYS A 17 5.80 -9.68 -1.59
C LYS A 17 7.01 -8.81 -1.95
N ILE A 18 7.03 -7.56 -1.50
CA ILE A 18 8.08 -6.59 -1.82
C ILE A 18 8.93 -6.31 -0.59
N THR A 19 10.23 -6.06 -0.79
CA THR A 19 11.13 -5.76 0.32
C THR A 19 10.78 -4.42 0.98
N ARG A 20 11.16 -4.25 2.26
CA ARG A 20 10.85 -3.02 3.01
C ARG A 20 11.41 -1.76 2.33
N GLY A 21 12.60 -1.83 1.73
CA GLY A 21 13.18 -0.67 1.05
C GLY A 21 12.36 -0.24 -0.17
N GLU A 22 12.01 -1.21 -1.01
CA GLU A 22 11.24 -0.95 -2.23
C GLU A 22 9.81 -0.47 -1.92
N ILE A 23 9.17 -1.00 -0.87
CA ILE A 23 7.82 -0.55 -0.50
C ILE A 23 7.81 0.87 0.08
N GLU A 24 8.88 1.28 0.77
CA GLU A 24 9.02 2.66 1.23
C GLU A 24 9.12 3.64 0.05
N ASP A 25 9.84 3.30 -1.01
CA ASP A 25 9.94 4.12 -2.22
C ASP A 25 8.59 4.24 -2.93
N VAL A 26 7.84 3.13 -3.04
CA VAL A 26 6.46 3.15 -3.57
C VAL A 26 5.57 4.06 -2.73
N ARG A 27 5.56 3.92 -1.41
CA ARG A 27 4.75 4.77 -0.51
C ARG A 27 5.11 6.25 -0.68
N ARG A 28 6.40 6.59 -0.80
CA ARG A 28 6.88 7.97 -0.98
C ARG A 28 6.45 8.59 -2.31
N SER A 29 6.26 7.77 -3.35
CA SER A 29 5.77 8.24 -4.66
C SER A 29 4.28 8.62 -4.65
N LEU A 30 3.53 8.22 -3.61
CA LEU A 30 2.07 8.34 -3.58
C LEU A 30 1.57 9.56 -2.78
N PRO A 31 0.44 10.16 -3.20
CA PRO A 31 -0.24 11.21 -2.43
C PRO A 31 -0.60 10.75 -1.02
N LYS A 32 -0.71 11.71 -0.09
CA LYS A 32 -0.98 11.43 1.33
C LYS A 32 -2.23 10.57 1.54
N HIS A 33 -3.33 10.88 0.87
CA HIS A 33 -4.60 10.16 1.00
C HIS A 33 -4.53 8.71 0.54
N ILE A 34 -3.63 8.37 -0.39
CA ILE A 34 -3.40 6.97 -0.82
C ILE A 34 -2.52 6.24 0.18
N ARG A 35 -1.51 6.91 0.74
CA ARG A 35 -0.67 6.35 1.81
C ARG A 35 -1.48 5.98 3.06
N GLU A 36 -2.54 6.73 3.36
CA GLU A 36 -3.44 6.46 4.49
C GLU A 36 -4.27 5.17 4.32
N LEU A 37 -4.35 4.63 3.10
CA LEU A 37 -5.00 3.34 2.84
C LEU A 37 -4.07 2.15 3.08
N TRP A 38 -2.76 2.39 3.26
CA TRP A 38 -1.77 1.33 3.47
C TRP A 38 -1.92 0.73 4.88
N PRO A 39 -1.91 -0.60 5.04
CA PRO A 39 -1.93 -1.23 6.36
C PRO A 39 -0.67 -0.89 7.17
N GLU A 40 -0.82 -0.75 8.50
CA GLU A 40 0.32 -0.60 9.41
C GLU A 40 1.12 -1.91 9.45
N GLY A 41 2.28 -1.91 8.78
CA GLY A 41 3.18 -3.06 8.61
C GLY A 41 4.47 -2.64 7.93
#